data_AF-A0A345UTP5-F1
#
_entry.id   AF-A0A345UTP5-F1
#
_cell.length_a   1.000
_cell.length_b   1.000
_cell.length_c   1.000
_cell.angle_alpha   90.00
_cell.angle_beta   90.00
_cell.angle_gamma   90.00
#
_symmetry.space_group_name_H-M   'P 1'
#
loop_
_entity.id
_entity.type
_entity.pdbx_description
1 polymer ?
#
loop_
_entity_poly.entity_id
_entity_poly.type
_entity_poly.pdbx_seq_one_letter_code
_entity_poly.pdbx_strand_id
1 'polypeptide(L)'
;MKFKDKFEHYTEAEFLSFLQGFVHFPSGLEGAALEVHLDRLVDHFELITEHPDRSDVIFYPKEGREDSPEGILKEVKEWRALNNKPGFKPE
;
A
#
# COMPACT_ATOMS: atom_id res chain seq x y z
N MET A 1 10.23 -1.16 8.90
CA MET A 1 9.28 -0.05 8.73
C MET A 1 8.27 -0.06 9.88
N LYS A 2 7.73 1.09 10.28
CA LYS A 2 6.72 1.17 11.35
C LYS A 2 5.33 1.33 10.72
N PHE A 3 4.45 0.37 10.95
CA PHE A 3 3.05 0.46 10.54
C PHE A 3 2.29 1.47 11.40
N LYS A 4 1.34 2.17 10.77
CA LYS A 4 0.39 3.04 11.45
C LYS A 4 -1.00 2.48 11.26
N ASP A 5 -1.78 2.46 12.32
CA ASP A 5 -3.04 1.71 12.37
C ASP A 5 -4.17 2.30 11.50
N LYS A 6 -3.96 3.49 10.91
CA LYS A 6 -4.93 4.18 10.07
C LYS A 6 -4.26 4.89 8.90
N PHE A 7 -4.97 4.98 7.79
CA PHE A 7 -4.52 5.67 6.58
C PHE A 7 -4.20 7.14 6.82
N GLU A 8 -5.09 7.86 7.52
CA GLU A 8 -4.95 9.29 7.80
C GLU A 8 -3.80 9.64 8.76
N HIS A 9 -3.12 8.64 9.31
CA HIS A 9 -1.90 8.84 10.10
C HIS A 9 -0.63 8.88 9.23
N TYR A 10 -0.70 8.41 7.99
CA TYR A 10 0.38 8.48 7.01
C TYR A 10 0.40 9.85 6.32
N THR A 11 1.58 10.41 6.12
CA THR A 11 1.79 11.34 5.02
C THR A 11 1.88 10.58 3.71
N GLU A 12 1.76 11.28 2.59
CA GLU A 12 1.85 10.66 1.26
C GLU A 12 3.22 10.00 1.05
N ALA A 13 4.31 10.66 1.46
CA ALA A 13 5.66 10.12 1.35
C ALA A 13 5.87 8.85 2.20
N GLU A 14 5.32 8.81 3.41
CA GLU A 14 5.42 7.63 4.27
C GLU A 14 4.64 6.44 3.68
N PHE A 15 3.47 6.68 3.09
CA PHE A 15 2.70 5.62 2.45
C PHE A 15 3.38 5.14 1.17
N LEU A 16 3.96 6.02 0.36
CA LEU A 16 4.76 5.61 -0.79
C LEU A 16 5.95 4.75 -0.38
N SER A 17 6.67 5.12 0.69
CA SER A 17 7.75 4.31 1.24
C SER A 17 7.27 2.92 1.70
N PHE A 18 6.01 2.80 2.13
CA PHE A 18 5.40 1.52 2.49
C PHE A 18 5.14 0.67 1.24
N LEU A 19 4.60 1.27 0.19
CA LEU A 19 4.36 0.59 -1.09
C LEU A 19 5.65 0.11 -1.75
N GLN A 20 6.74 0.85 -1.60
CA GLN A 20 8.07 0.43 -2.08
C GLN A 20 8.55 -0.88 -1.42
N GLY A 21 8.02 -1.26 -0.25
CA GLY A 21 8.30 -2.54 0.40
C GLY A 21 7.84 -3.76 -0.39
N PHE A 22 6.90 -3.62 -1.33
CA PHE A 22 6.49 -4.70 -2.23
C PHE A 22 7.42 -4.90 -3.43
N VAL A 23 8.33 -3.96 -3.68
CA VAL A 23 9.29 -3.99 -4.81
C VAL A 23 10.73 -4.16 -4.30
N HIS A 24 11.02 -3.63 -3.12
CA HIS A 24 12.35 -3.63 -2.51
C HIS A 24 12.35 -4.41 -1.20
N PHE A 25 12.60 -5.71 -1.30
CA PHE A 25 12.65 -6.59 -0.13
C PHE A 25 13.90 -6.36 0.71
N PRO A 26 13.79 -6.43 2.05
CA PRO A 26 14.95 -6.40 2.93
C PRO A 26 15.96 -7.48 2.56
N SER A 27 17.23 -7.10 2.47
CA SER A 27 18.33 -8.04 2.19
C SER A 27 18.38 -9.14 3.27
N GLY A 28 18.43 -10.41 2.85
CA GLY A 28 18.54 -11.55 3.76
C GLY A 28 17.20 -12.13 4.25
N LEU A 29 16.05 -11.66 3.75
CA LEU A 29 14.78 -12.37 3.88
C LEU A 29 14.56 -13.27 2.65
N GLU A 30 14.41 -14.57 2.89
CA GLU A 30 14.21 -15.58 1.85
C GLU A 30 13.21 -16.65 2.33
N GLY A 31 12.62 -17.38 1.37
CA GLY A 31 11.66 -18.46 1.64
C GLY A 31 10.52 -18.03 2.56
N ALA A 32 10.19 -18.87 3.55
CA ALA A 32 9.09 -18.61 4.48
C ALA A 32 9.21 -17.27 5.25
N ALA A 33 10.44 -16.78 5.49
CA ALA A 33 10.61 -15.50 6.16
C ALA A 33 10.23 -14.31 5.28
N LEU A 34 10.46 -14.42 3.97
CA LEU A 34 10.00 -13.44 2.98
C LEU A 34 8.48 -13.52 2.81
N GLU A 35 7.91 -14.72 2.76
CA GLU A 35 6.45 -14.92 2.68
C GLU A 35 5.73 -14.26 3.86
N VAL A 36 6.16 -14.55 5.10
CA VAL A 36 5.59 -13.92 6.31
C VAL A 36 5.76 -12.40 6.31
N HIS A 37 6.83 -11.88 5.70
CA HIS A 37 7.01 -10.44 5.56
C HIS A 37 6.02 -9.83 4.57
N LEU A 38 5.85 -10.47 3.40
CA LEU A 38 4.91 -10.07 2.37
C LEU A 38 3.47 -10.13 2.86
N ASP A 39 3.07 -11.20 3.53
CA ASP A 39 1.73 -11.36 4.11
C ASP A 39 1.41 -10.20 5.06
N ARG A 40 2.36 -9.81 5.91
CA ARG A 40 2.18 -8.66 6.80
C ARG A 40 2.02 -7.33 6.07
N LEU A 41 2.71 -7.14 4.95
CA LEU A 41 2.54 -5.95 4.12
C LEU A 41 1.15 -5.94 3.47
N VAL A 42 0.71 -7.09 2.94
CA VAL A 42 -0.60 -7.26 2.32
C VAL A 42 -1.72 -7.02 3.32
N ASP A 43 -1.70 -7.73 4.46
CA ASP A 43 -2.70 -7.58 5.53
C ASP A 43 -2.81 -6.13 5.99
N HIS A 44 -1.67 -5.46 6.14
CA HIS A 44 -1.62 -4.05 6.54
C HIS A 44 -2.21 -3.14 5.46
N PHE A 45 -1.87 -3.35 4.19
CA PHE A 45 -2.42 -2.59 3.07
C PHE A 45 -3.95 -2.72 3.01
N GLU A 46 -4.49 -3.94 3.08
CA GLU A 46 -5.93 -4.17 3.04
C GLU A 46 -6.65 -3.50 4.21
N LEU A 47 -6.07 -3.60 5.41
CA LEU A 47 -6.61 -3.01 6.63
C LEU A 47 -6.75 -1.49 6.53
N ILE A 48 -5.69 -0.79 6.14
CA ILE A 48 -5.68 0.69 6.20
C ILE A 48 -6.27 1.33 4.96
N THR A 49 -6.13 0.73 3.77
CA THR A 49 -6.67 1.34 2.55
C THR A 49 -8.18 1.20 2.47
N GLU A 50 -8.72 0.11 3.03
CA GLU A 50 -10.14 -0.26 2.98
C GLU A 50 -10.65 -0.44 1.54
N HIS A 51 -9.74 -0.57 0.57
CA HIS A 51 -10.08 -0.65 -0.84
C HIS A 51 -10.81 -1.97 -1.12
N PRO A 52 -11.94 -1.96 -1.86
CA PRO A 52 -12.75 -3.16 -2.10
C PRO A 52 -11.98 -4.23 -2.87
N ASP A 53 -11.09 -3.82 -3.77
CA ASP A 53 -10.23 -4.71 -4.56
C ASP A 53 -9.04 -5.25 -3.73
N ARG A 54 -8.87 -4.81 -2.47
CA ARG A 54 -7.87 -5.37 -1.53
C ARG A 54 -6.46 -5.43 -2.13
N SER A 55 -5.75 -6.53 -1.95
CA SER A 55 -4.44 -6.80 -2.54
C SER A 55 -4.42 -6.88 -4.06
N ASP A 56 -5.55 -6.99 -4.75
CA ASP A 56 -5.58 -6.94 -6.21
C ASP A 56 -5.12 -5.59 -6.74
N VAL A 57 -5.27 -4.52 -5.95
CA VAL A 57 -4.68 -3.22 -6.28
C VAL A 57 -3.16 -3.33 -6.43
N ILE A 58 -2.50 -4.20 -5.68
CA ILE A 58 -1.04 -4.39 -5.77
C ILE A 58 -0.68 -5.35 -6.91
N PHE A 59 -1.31 -6.51 -6.95
CA PHE A 59 -0.86 -7.62 -7.81
C PHE A 59 -1.52 -7.67 -9.20
N TYR A 60 -2.64 -6.98 -9.39
CA TYR A 60 -3.43 -6.99 -10.62
C TYR A 60 -3.77 -5.56 -11.06
N PRO A 61 -2.79 -4.77 -11.53
CA PRO A 61 -3.03 -3.43 -12.06
C PRO A 61 -4.14 -3.40 -13.10
N LYS A 62 -5.08 -2.45 -12.94
CA LYS A 62 -6.09 -2.15 -13.97
C LYS A 62 -5.41 -1.72 -15.26
N GLU A 63 -6.03 -2.04 -16.38
CA GLU A 63 -5.53 -1.63 -17.70
C GLU A 63 -5.33 -0.11 -17.76
N GLY A 64 -4.13 0.32 -18.17
CA GLY A 64 -3.76 1.73 -18.26
C GLY A 64 -3.29 2.39 -16.96
N ARG A 65 -3.35 1.69 -15.81
CA ARG A 65 -2.66 2.12 -14.59
C ARG A 65 -1.18 1.72 -14.66
N GLU A 66 -0.30 2.58 -14.16
CA GLU A 66 1.11 2.24 -13.96
C GLU A 66 1.25 1.07 -12.97
N ASP A 67 2.10 0.11 -13.31
CA ASP A 67 2.46 -1.02 -12.46
C ASP A 67 3.67 -0.65 -11.57
N SER A 68 3.42 0.30 -10.66
CA SER A 68 4.43 0.84 -9.76
C SER A 68 3.82 1.26 -8.42
N PRO A 69 4.65 1.44 -7.36
CA PRO A 69 4.20 2.03 -6.09
C PRO A 69 3.46 3.36 -6.27
N GLU A 70 3.90 4.21 -7.19
CA GLU A 70 3.28 5.49 -7.52
C GLU A 70 1.91 5.29 -8.18
N GLY A 71 1.76 4.30 -9.06
CA GLY A 71 0.47 3.92 -9.64
C GLY A 71 -0.53 3.44 -8.59
N ILE A 72 -0.09 2.59 -7.66
CA ILE A 72 -0.90 2.10 -6.53
C ILE A 72 -1.31 3.27 -5.62
N LEU A 73 -0.35 4.14 -5.27
CA LEU A 73 -0.60 5.33 -4.45
C LEU A 73 -1.70 6.19 -5.06
N LYS A 74 -1.60 6.47 -6.36
CA LYS A 74 -2.57 7.29 -7.09
C LYS A 74 -3.97 6.66 -7.05
N GLU A 75 -4.09 5.37 -7.35
CA GLU A 75 -5.39 4.67 -7.31
C GLU A 75 -6.03 4.73 -5.93
N VAL A 76 -5.28 4.43 -4.87
CA VAL A 76 -5.81 4.46 -3.49
C VAL A 76 -6.27 5.88 -3.12
N LYS A 77 -5.50 6.92 -3.49
CA LYS A 77 -5.87 8.32 -3.24
C LYS A 77 -7.19 8.69 -3.94
N GLU A 78 -7.28 8.40 -5.23
CA GLU A 78 -8.47 8.71 -6.04
C GLU A 78 -9.70 7.98 -5.52
N TRP A 79 -9.57 6.68 -5.23
CA TRP A 79 -10.66 5.89 -4.69
C TRP A 79 -11.14 6.43 -3.33
N ARG A 80 -10.23 6.71 -2.39
CA ARG A 80 -10.62 7.25 -1.07
C ARG A 80 -11.33 8.60 -1.20
N ALA A 81 -10.85 9.48 -2.07
CA ALA A 81 -11.49 10.77 -2.34
C ALA A 81 -12.91 10.61 -2.91
N LEU A 82 -13.10 9.72 -3.90
CA LEU A 82 -14.41 9.44 -4.49
C LEU A 82 -15.41 8.82 -3.50
N ASN A 83 -14.90 8.15 -2.46
CA ASN A 83 -15.71 7.47 -1.44
C ASN A 83 -15.83 8.27 -0.13
N ASN A 84 -15.49 9.57 -0.14
CA ASN A 84 -15.55 10.44 1.05
C ASN A 84 -14.78 9.90 2.26
N LYS A 85 -13.68 9.17 2.04
CA LYS A 85 -12.82 8.68 3.11
C LYS A 85 -11.73 9.70 3.45
N PRO A 86 -11.27 9.75 4.71
CA PRO A 86 -10.12 10.58 5.09
C PRO A 86 -8.90 10.30 4.22
N GLY A 87 -8.28 11.36 3.73
CA GLY A 87 -7.02 11.32 3.00
C GLY A 87 -5.81 11.26 3.93
N PHE A 88 -4.62 11.56 3.39
CA PHE A 88 -3.39 11.58 4.16
C PHE A 88 -3.33 12.71 5.20
N LYS A 89 -2.47 12.50 6.19
CA LYS A 89 -2.00 13.55 7.08
C LYS A 89 -1.33 14.67 6.26
N PRO A 90 -1.65 15.95 6.51
CA PRO A 90 -0.92 17.08 5.93
C PRO A 90 0.58 17.05 6.28
N GLU A 91 1.41 17.53 5.36
CA GLU A 91 2.85 17.74 5.55
C GLU A 91 3.18 19.20 5.91
#